data_AF-A0A420QNR8-F1
#
_entry.id   AF-A0A420QNR8-F1
#
_cell.length_a   1.000
_cell.length_b   1.000
_cell.length_c   1.000
_cell.angle_alpha   90.00
_cell.angle_beta   90.00
_cell.angle_gamma   90.00
#
_symmetry.space_group_name_H-M   'P 1'
#
loop_
_entity.id
_entity.type
_entity.pdbx_description
1 polymer ?
#
loop_
_entity_poly.entity_id
_entity_poly.type
_entity_poly.pdbx_seq_one_letter_code
_entity_poly.pdbx_strand_id
1 'polypeptide(L)'
;MQHRDWDCSESVELNQWAELLRHEGNLKRQGTGKALKELLRSIAQIRHTAVHRLRTNLRGLEQFLADAEDLARILGVNIYTQVISQMRIDAQSTLTELAQNKQFIQLQLEKAQEEIAKQRAELDQKEQENLRRMEREDKRYRAMAGQRLQQALNLVGNFAIAPESENMALDGMGGDDVYPVSDDDSNLDHAEQFEDCSES
;
A
#
# COMPACT_ATOMS: atom_id res chain seq x y z
N MET A 1 21.11 -6.70 52.06
CA MET A 1 21.69 -5.52 51.38
C MET A 1 23.14 -5.27 51.79
N GLN A 2 23.47 -5.20 53.08
CA GLN A 2 24.84 -4.95 53.56
C GLN A 2 25.88 -6.03 53.19
N HIS A 3 25.47 -7.27 52.95
CA HIS A 3 26.39 -8.36 52.55
C HIS A 3 26.83 -8.30 51.07
N ARG A 4 26.33 -7.33 50.30
CA ARG A 4 26.61 -7.12 48.87
C ARG A 4 27.02 -5.66 48.55
N ASP A 5 27.32 -4.83 49.56
CA ASP A 5 27.67 -3.41 49.42
C ASP A 5 26.67 -2.58 48.58
N TRP A 6 25.38 -2.90 48.68
CA TRP A 6 24.33 -2.11 48.04
C TRP A 6 23.83 -1.04 49.01
N ASP A 7 24.24 0.20 48.76
CA ASP A 7 23.87 1.36 49.57
C ASP A 7 22.39 1.75 49.42
N CYS A 8 21.77 1.42 48.27
CA CYS A 8 20.40 1.79 47.94
C CYS A 8 19.72 0.72 47.07
N SER A 9 18.40 0.58 47.15
CA SER A 9 17.64 -0.38 46.34
C SER A 9 17.67 -0.07 44.83
N GLU A 10 17.83 1.21 44.52
CA GLU A 10 17.86 1.81 43.19
C GLU A 10 19.20 1.57 42.47
N SER A 11 20.25 1.26 43.23
CA SER A 11 21.59 0.94 42.70
C SER A 11 21.67 -0.43 42.03
N VAL A 12 20.59 -1.20 42.11
CA VAL A 12 20.54 -2.59 41.68
C VAL A 12 19.60 -2.73 40.51
N GLU A 13 20.07 -3.45 39.51
CA GLU A 13 19.31 -3.63 38.29
C GLU A 13 18.07 -4.51 38.48
N LEU A 14 16.97 -4.20 37.78
CA LEU A 14 15.70 -4.91 37.90
C LEU A 14 15.80 -6.42 37.57
N ASN A 15 16.65 -6.79 36.61
CA ASN A 15 17.02 -8.18 36.33
C ASN A 15 17.69 -8.83 37.54
N GLN A 16 18.65 -8.16 38.19
CA GLN A 16 19.33 -8.69 39.38
C GLN A 16 18.37 -8.86 40.56
N TRP A 17 17.44 -7.91 40.76
CA TRP A 17 16.35 -8.05 41.72
C TRP A 17 15.47 -9.27 41.41
N ALA A 18 15.09 -9.45 40.14
CA ALA A 18 14.29 -10.59 39.71
C ALA A 18 14.98 -11.93 39.95
N GLU A 19 16.31 -11.98 39.81
CA GLU A 19 17.10 -13.18 40.12
C GLU A 19 17.14 -13.46 41.62
N LEU A 20 17.40 -12.45 42.45
CA LEU A 20 17.44 -12.61 43.90
C LEU A 20 16.10 -13.06 44.46
N LEU A 21 15.01 -12.41 44.05
CA LEU A 21 13.66 -12.76 44.48
C LEU A 21 13.26 -14.19 44.05
N ARG A 22 13.82 -14.67 42.94
CA ARG A 22 13.63 -16.05 42.47
C ARG A 22 14.38 -17.07 43.34
N HIS A 23 15.52 -16.71 43.92
CA HIS A 23 16.34 -17.59 44.75
C HIS A 23 15.95 -17.55 46.25
N GLU A 24 15.55 -16.39 46.78
CA GLU A 24 15.26 -16.21 48.21
C GLU A 24 13.83 -16.60 48.64
N GLY A 25 12.94 -16.97 47.70
CA GLY A 25 11.76 -17.81 47.94
C GLY A 25 10.64 -17.31 48.87
N ASN A 26 10.73 -16.12 49.45
CA ASN A 26 9.81 -15.68 50.52
C ASN A 26 8.59 -14.87 50.06
N LEU A 27 8.43 -14.60 48.76
CA LEU A 27 7.25 -13.89 48.26
C LEU A 27 6.05 -14.84 48.16
N LYS A 28 5.16 -14.78 49.15
CA LYS A 28 3.88 -15.51 49.14
C LYS A 28 2.88 -14.79 48.23
N ARG A 29 2.67 -15.31 47.02
CA ARG A 29 1.54 -14.90 46.16
C ARG A 29 0.24 -15.49 46.73
N GLN A 30 -0.67 -14.64 47.22
CA GLN A 30 -2.05 -15.05 47.49
C GLN A 30 -2.88 -14.85 46.21
N GLY A 31 -3.29 -15.95 45.58
CA GLY A 31 -4.18 -15.94 44.42
C GLY A 31 -3.49 -15.87 43.05
N THR A 32 -4.03 -16.72 42.15
CA THR A 32 -3.95 -16.78 40.68
C THR A 32 -2.63 -17.12 39.97
N GLY A 33 -2.61 -18.29 39.33
CA GLY A 33 -2.21 -18.46 37.92
C GLY A 33 -0.74 -18.70 37.58
N LYS A 34 0.06 -17.62 37.47
CA LYS A 34 1.46 -17.71 37.00
C LYS A 34 2.39 -18.08 38.16
N ALA A 35 3.37 -18.93 37.88
CA ALA A 35 4.42 -19.17 38.85
C ALA A 35 5.17 -17.85 39.09
N LEU A 36 5.48 -17.50 40.34
CA LEU A 36 6.29 -16.32 40.68
C LEU A 36 7.56 -16.19 39.81
N LYS A 37 8.14 -17.34 39.42
CA LYS A 37 9.29 -17.42 38.51
C LYS A 37 9.02 -16.83 37.12
N GLU A 38 7.83 -17.04 36.57
CA GLU A 38 7.43 -16.50 35.25
C GLU A 38 7.18 -15.01 35.31
N LEU A 39 6.56 -14.53 36.40
CA LEU A 39 6.41 -13.11 36.67
C LEU A 39 7.77 -12.42 36.72
N LEU A 40 8.69 -12.92 37.54
CA LEU A 40 10.03 -12.34 37.68
C LEU A 40 10.83 -12.40 36.37
N ARG A 41 10.64 -13.44 35.56
CA ARG A 41 11.21 -13.51 34.20
C ARG A 41 10.64 -12.39 33.30
N SER A 42 9.33 -12.19 33.32
CA SER A 42 8.68 -11.11 32.57
C SER A 42 9.20 -9.73 32.98
N ILE A 43 9.37 -9.51 34.28
CA ILE A 43 9.93 -8.26 34.82
C ILE A 43 11.38 -8.02 34.36
N ALA A 44 12.21 -9.06 34.32
CA ALA A 44 13.55 -8.97 33.73
C ALA A 44 13.49 -8.65 32.22
N GLN A 45 12.51 -9.22 31.51
CA GLN A 45 12.27 -8.96 30.09
C GLN A 45 11.89 -7.50 29.84
N ILE A 46 11.10 -6.86 30.72
CA ILE A 46 10.75 -5.43 30.61
C ILE A 46 12.01 -4.57 30.53
N ARG A 47 12.95 -4.77 31.46
CA ARG A 47 14.23 -4.05 31.46
C ARG A 47 15.02 -4.33 30.19
N HIS A 48 15.18 -5.60 29.82
CA HIS A 48 15.93 -6.00 28.64
C HIS A 48 15.37 -5.34 27.37
N THR A 49 14.06 -5.42 27.18
CA THR A 49 13.35 -4.77 26.07
C THR A 49 13.54 -3.26 26.08
N ALA A 50 13.43 -2.59 27.24
CA ALA A 50 13.59 -1.15 27.34
C ALA A 50 15.03 -0.68 27.06
N VAL A 51 16.03 -1.37 27.64
CA VAL A 51 17.45 -1.04 27.49
C VAL A 51 17.92 -1.23 26.05
N HIS A 52 17.49 -2.30 25.38
CA HIS A 52 17.86 -2.59 24.00
C HIS A 52 16.85 -2.07 22.96
N ARG A 53 15.82 -1.33 23.40
CA ARG A 53 14.75 -0.78 22.54
C ARG A 53 14.15 -1.82 21.59
N LEU A 54 13.88 -3.03 22.10
CA LEU A 54 13.33 -4.11 21.29
C LEU A 54 11.87 -3.80 20.90
N ARG A 55 11.54 -4.04 19.63
CA ARG A 55 10.16 -3.89 19.14
C ARG A 55 9.24 -4.81 19.95
N THR A 56 8.17 -4.25 20.48
CA THR A 56 7.20 -4.97 21.32
C THR A 56 5.81 -4.79 20.71
N ASN A 57 5.12 -5.90 20.50
CA ASN A 57 3.74 -5.86 20.00
C ASN A 57 2.76 -5.52 21.13
N LEU A 58 1.52 -5.18 20.74
CA LEU A 58 0.44 -4.82 21.66
C LEU A 58 0.28 -5.82 22.82
N ARG A 59 0.18 -7.11 22.49
CA ARG A 59 0.01 -8.18 23.49
C ARG A 59 1.19 -8.24 24.47
N GLY A 60 2.41 -8.04 23.98
CA GLY A 60 3.61 -7.98 24.81
C GLY A 60 3.58 -6.80 25.77
N LEU A 61 3.18 -5.62 25.29
CA LEU A 61 3.05 -4.41 26.11
C LEU A 61 1.98 -4.57 27.20
N GLU A 62 0.80 -5.09 26.85
CA GLU A 62 -0.26 -5.38 27.82
C GLU A 62 0.20 -6.38 28.87
N GLN A 63 0.91 -7.43 28.45
CA GLN A 63 1.45 -8.42 29.35
C GLN A 63 2.49 -7.84 30.31
N PHE A 64 3.37 -6.96 29.82
CA PHE A 64 4.34 -6.26 30.66
C PHE A 64 3.68 -5.34 31.68
N LEU A 65 2.66 -4.59 31.29
CA LEU A 65 1.94 -3.71 32.22
C LEU A 65 1.16 -4.53 33.28
N ALA A 66 0.52 -5.63 32.87
CA ALA A 66 -0.17 -6.52 33.81
C ALA A 66 0.80 -7.21 34.78
N ASP A 67 1.94 -7.71 34.30
CA ASP A 67 2.95 -8.35 35.13
C ASP A 67 3.63 -7.32 36.08
N ALA A 68 3.87 -6.08 35.63
CA ALA A 68 4.38 -5.01 36.48
C ALA A 68 3.39 -4.63 37.59
N GLU A 69 2.10 -4.55 37.28
CA GLU A 69 1.04 -4.28 38.26
C GLU A 69 0.95 -5.42 39.29
N ASP A 70 1.01 -6.68 38.83
CA ASP A 70 1.01 -7.86 39.68
C ASP A 70 2.20 -7.86 40.65
N LEU A 71 3.39 -7.48 40.19
CA LEU A 71 4.56 -7.36 41.05
C LEU A 71 4.36 -6.25 42.09
N ALA A 72 3.88 -5.07 41.68
CA ALA A 72 3.63 -3.96 42.60
C ALA A 72 2.61 -4.33 43.69
N ARG A 73 1.58 -5.11 43.32
CA ARG A 73 0.57 -5.65 44.24
C ARG A 73 1.17 -6.65 45.23
N ILE A 74 2.03 -7.56 44.77
CA ILE A 74 2.74 -8.53 45.63
C ILE A 74 3.65 -7.83 46.64
N LEU A 75 4.31 -6.75 46.21
CA LEU A 75 5.18 -5.94 47.07
C LEU A 75 4.39 -5.02 48.02
N GLY A 76 3.06 -4.95 47.88
CA GLY A 76 2.19 -4.14 48.74
C GLY A 76 2.34 -2.63 48.51
N VAL A 77 2.88 -2.20 47.37
CA VAL A 77 3.14 -0.78 47.11
C VAL A 77 1.97 -0.16 46.35
N ASN A 78 0.98 0.31 47.12
CA ASN A 78 -0.31 0.78 46.61
C ASN A 78 -0.19 1.93 45.60
N ILE A 79 0.72 2.89 45.82
CA ILE A 79 0.92 4.04 44.93
C ILE A 79 1.34 3.58 43.54
N TYR A 80 2.36 2.71 43.44
CA TYR A 80 2.83 2.21 42.15
C TYR A 80 1.84 1.26 41.49
N THR A 81 1.10 0.48 42.27
CA THR A 81 0.01 -0.36 41.75
C THR A 81 -1.04 0.51 41.03
N GLN A 82 -1.44 1.62 41.65
CA GLN A 82 -2.40 2.56 41.05
C GLN A 82 -1.85 3.24 39.79
N VAL A 83 -0.60 3.72 39.84
CA VAL A 83 0.05 4.36 38.68
C VAL A 83 0.16 3.39 37.50
N ILE A 84 0.62 2.16 37.73
CA ILE A 84 0.77 1.15 36.66
C ILE A 84 -0.61 0.73 36.13
N SER A 85 -1.61 0.58 37.00
CA SER A 85 -2.98 0.31 36.56
C SER A 85 -3.53 1.42 35.67
N GLN A 86 -3.28 2.70 36.02
CA GLN A 86 -3.68 3.83 35.19
C GLN A 86 -2.96 3.80 33.84
N MET A 87 -1.64 3.58 33.83
CA MET A 87 -0.88 3.44 32.58
C MET A 87 -1.41 2.31 31.69
N ARG A 88 -1.85 1.19 32.27
CA ARG A 88 -2.48 0.10 31.51
C ARG A 88 -3.79 0.54 30.87
N ILE A 89 -4.67 1.21 31.62
CA ILE A 89 -5.95 1.71 31.12
C ILE A 89 -5.72 2.72 29.99
N ASP A 90 -4.81 3.67 30.20
CA ASP A 90 -4.48 4.69 29.21
C ASP A 90 -3.91 4.07 27.93
N ALA A 91 -2.97 3.12 28.06
CA ALA A 91 -2.43 2.39 26.93
C ALA A 91 -3.52 1.66 26.15
N GLN A 92 -4.41 0.92 26.83
CA GLN A 92 -5.53 0.22 26.19
C GLN A 92 -6.49 1.17 25.48
N SER A 93 -6.78 2.31 26.08
CA SER A 93 -7.62 3.35 25.48
C SER A 93 -6.99 3.89 24.19
N THR A 94 -5.73 4.34 24.25
CA THR A 94 -5.00 4.86 23.09
C THR A 94 -4.88 3.82 21.97
N LEU A 95 -4.67 2.55 22.32
CA LEU A 95 -4.55 1.47 21.34
C LEU A 95 -5.88 1.17 20.66
N THR A 96 -6.98 1.24 21.42
CA THR A 96 -8.34 1.10 20.86
C THR A 96 -8.66 2.24 19.91
N GLU A 97 -8.36 3.47 20.31
CA GLU A 97 -8.54 4.67 19.46
C GLU A 97 -7.72 4.57 18.18
N LEU A 98 -6.45 4.17 18.27
CA LEU A 98 -5.58 4.00 17.10
C LEU A 98 -6.12 2.94 16.15
N ALA A 99 -6.62 1.81 16.67
CA ALA A 99 -7.20 0.75 15.87
C ALA A 99 -8.46 1.24 15.12
N GLN A 100 -9.33 1.99 15.80
CA GLN A 100 -10.53 2.58 15.18
C GLN A 100 -10.17 3.61 14.11
N ASN A 101 -9.22 4.50 14.39
CA ASN A 101 -8.74 5.50 13.43
C ASN A 101 -8.14 4.84 12.19
N LYS A 102 -7.35 3.77 12.36
CA LYS A 102 -6.80 3.01 11.24
C LYS A 102 -7.91 2.42 10.37
N GLN A 103 -8.92 1.79 10.97
CA GLN A 103 -10.06 1.24 10.24
C GLN A 103 -10.84 2.32 9.50
N PHE A 104 -11.08 3.46 10.13
CA PHE A 104 -11.76 4.60 9.51
C PHE A 104 -11.00 5.12 8.28
N ILE A 105 -9.70 5.34 8.41
CA ILE A 105 -8.85 5.80 7.29
C ILE A 105 -8.87 4.79 6.15
N GLN A 106 -8.80 3.50 6.46
CA GLN A 106 -8.82 2.45 5.46
C GLN A 106 -10.14 2.39 4.69
N LEU A 107 -11.27 2.51 5.37
CA LEU A 107 -12.59 2.59 4.73
C LEU A 107 -12.71 3.83 3.83
N GLN A 108 -12.20 4.98 4.28
CA GLN A 108 -12.22 6.22 3.50
C GLN A 108 -11.34 6.10 2.25
N LEU A 109 -10.19 5.43 2.35
CA LEU A 109 -9.32 5.15 1.22
C LEU A 109 -10.01 4.24 0.20
N GLU A 110 -10.62 3.15 0.64
CA GLU A 110 -11.35 2.22 -0.23
C GLU A 110 -12.47 2.94 -0.99
N LYS A 111 -13.26 3.76 -0.28
CA LYS A 111 -14.32 4.57 -0.91
C LYS A 111 -13.77 5.57 -1.94
N ALA A 112 -12.65 6.23 -1.64
CA ALA A 112 -12.02 7.15 -2.57
C ALA A 112 -11.49 6.43 -3.81
N GLN A 113 -10.92 5.23 -3.65
CA GLN A 113 -10.45 4.40 -4.75
C GLN A 113 -11.60 3.93 -5.64
N GLU A 114 -12.74 3.54 -5.05
CA GLU A 114 -13.94 3.15 -5.82
C GLU A 114 -14.49 4.32 -6.65
N GLU A 115 -14.59 5.52 -6.07
CA GLU A 115 -15.03 6.70 -6.80
C GLU A 115 -14.08 7.06 -7.95
N ILE A 116 -12.76 6.99 -7.73
CA ILE A 116 -11.76 7.20 -8.79
C ILE A 116 -11.93 6.16 -9.90
N ALA A 117 -12.11 4.89 -9.56
CA ALA A 117 -12.30 3.83 -10.54
C ALA A 117 -13.55 4.06 -11.40
N LYS A 118 -14.65 4.49 -10.76
CA LYS A 118 -15.89 4.86 -11.46
C LYS A 118 -15.66 6.04 -12.42
N GLN A 119 -15.01 7.10 -11.96
CA GLN A 119 -14.72 8.28 -12.79
C GLN A 119 -13.82 7.94 -13.99
N ARG A 120 -12.84 7.06 -13.79
CA ARG A 120 -11.99 6.55 -14.89
C ARG A 120 -12.84 5.80 -15.92
N ALA A 121 -13.72 4.90 -15.48
CA ALA A 121 -14.59 4.15 -16.39
C ALA A 121 -15.54 5.07 -17.20
N GLU A 122 -16.10 6.11 -16.56
CA GLU A 122 -16.94 7.10 -17.25
C GLU A 122 -16.14 7.90 -18.29
N LEU A 123 -14.90 8.29 -17.97
CA LEU A 123 -14.00 8.97 -18.90
C LEU A 123 -13.62 8.07 -20.09
N ASP A 124 -13.26 6.81 -19.83
CA ASP A 124 -12.90 5.84 -20.87
C ASP A 124 -14.08 5.61 -21.83
N GLN A 125 -15.30 5.52 -21.29
CA GLN A 125 -16.51 5.39 -22.10
C GLN A 125 -16.70 6.60 -23.01
N LYS A 126 -16.53 7.81 -22.47
CA LYS A 126 -16.68 9.07 -23.21
C LYS A 126 -15.59 9.24 -24.28
N GLU A 127 -14.36 8.83 -23.98
CA GLU A 127 -13.28 8.81 -24.95
C GLU A 127 -13.59 7.88 -26.13
N GLN A 128 -13.99 6.64 -25.84
CA GLN A 128 -14.35 5.69 -26.89
C GLN A 128 -15.53 6.17 -27.75
N GLU A 129 -16.54 6.81 -27.14
CA GLU A 129 -17.65 7.38 -27.89
C GLU A 129 -17.19 8.49 -28.84
N ASN A 130 -16.31 9.38 -28.37
CA ASN A 130 -15.74 10.45 -29.19
C ASN A 130 -14.89 9.89 -30.35
N LEU A 131 -14.04 8.90 -30.08
CA LEU A 131 -13.26 8.24 -31.13
C LEU A 131 -14.16 7.62 -32.21
N ARG A 132 -15.19 6.86 -31.80
CA ARG A 132 -16.17 6.27 -32.73
C ARG A 132 -16.95 7.34 -33.50
N ARG A 133 -17.22 8.49 -32.88
CA ARG A 133 -17.88 9.62 -33.55
C ARG A 133 -16.98 10.23 -34.61
N MET A 134 -15.72 10.52 -34.26
CA MET A 134 -14.75 11.12 -35.17
C MET A 134 -14.48 10.20 -36.37
N GLU A 135 -14.33 8.90 -36.14
CA GLU A 135 -14.13 7.92 -37.22
C GLU A 135 -15.33 7.89 -38.19
N ARG A 136 -16.57 7.99 -37.67
CA ARG A 136 -17.78 8.08 -38.51
C ARG A 136 -17.83 9.37 -39.31
N GLU A 137 -17.47 10.49 -38.70
CA GLU A 137 -17.42 11.79 -39.38
C GLU A 137 -16.36 11.79 -40.49
N ASP A 138 -15.14 11.30 -40.20
CA ASP A 138 -14.06 11.16 -41.18
C ASP A 138 -14.46 10.26 -42.37
N LYS A 139 -15.05 9.08 -42.12
CA LYS A 139 -15.58 8.21 -43.18
C LYS A 139 -16.59 8.92 -44.08
N ARG A 140 -17.49 9.72 -43.49
CA ARG A 140 -18.47 10.52 -44.25
C ARG A 140 -17.80 11.59 -45.10
N TYR A 141 -16.82 12.31 -44.55
CA TYR A 141 -16.08 13.33 -45.30
C TYR A 141 -15.30 12.72 -46.46
N ARG A 142 -14.61 11.59 -46.25
CA ARG A 142 -13.91 10.87 -47.32
C ARG A 142 -14.85 10.44 -48.43
N ALA A 143 -16.03 9.90 -48.10
CA ALA A 143 -17.01 9.51 -49.10
C ALA A 143 -17.54 10.71 -49.91
N MET A 144 -17.86 11.83 -49.26
CA MET A 144 -18.31 13.04 -49.94
C MET A 144 -17.22 13.66 -50.82
N ALA A 145 -15.98 13.71 -50.34
CA ALA A 145 -14.85 14.19 -51.13
C ALA A 145 -14.61 13.30 -52.34
N GLY A 146 -14.64 11.96 -52.17
CA GLY A 146 -14.54 11.00 -53.26
C GLY A 146 -15.64 11.17 -54.31
N GLN A 147 -16.89 11.34 -53.90
CA GLN A 147 -18.00 11.60 -54.83
C GLN A 147 -17.80 12.90 -55.63
N ARG A 148 -17.36 13.98 -54.98
CA ARG A 148 -17.08 15.26 -55.66
C ARG A 148 -15.96 15.13 -56.68
N LEU A 149 -14.88 14.45 -56.32
CA LEU A 149 -13.76 14.18 -57.23
C LEU A 149 -14.20 13.35 -58.44
N GLN A 150 -15.01 12.31 -58.21
CA GLN A 150 -15.50 11.47 -59.29
C GLN A 150 -16.46 12.21 -60.23
N GLN A 151 -17.33 13.08 -59.70
CA GLN A 151 -18.16 13.97 -60.52
C GLN A 151 -17.29 14.89 -61.39
N ALA A 152 -16.26 15.50 -60.82
CA ALA A 152 -15.33 16.35 -61.57
C ALA A 152 -14.57 15.58 -62.67
N LEU A 153 -14.12 14.35 -62.38
CA LEU A 153 -13.47 13.49 -63.37
C LEU A 153 -14.41 13.09 -64.50
N ASN A 154 -15.67 12.75 -64.20
CA ASN A 154 -16.67 12.41 -65.22
C ASN A 154 -17.00 13.60 -66.13
N LEU A 155 -17.04 14.82 -65.57
CA LEU A 155 -17.17 16.05 -66.36
C LEU A 155 -16.01 16.17 -67.36
N VAL A 156 -14.77 15.98 -66.93
CA VAL A 156 -13.57 16.03 -67.79
C VAL A 156 -13.55 14.88 -68.81
N GLY A 157 -13.88 13.66 -68.40
CA GLY A 157 -13.94 12.47 -69.27
C GLY A 157 -15.03 12.56 -70.34
N ASN A 158 -16.14 13.24 -70.06
CA ASN A 158 -17.18 13.52 -71.07
C ASN A 158 -16.71 14.51 -72.14
N PHE A 159 -15.66 15.30 -71.90
CA PHE A 159 -15.01 16.10 -72.94
C PHE A 159 -14.01 15.28 -73.79
N ALA A 160 -13.70 14.04 -73.41
CA ALA A 160 -12.60 13.25 -74.00
C ALA A 160 -13.05 12.17 -75.02
N ILE A 161 -14.30 12.17 -75.52
CA ILE A 161 -14.68 11.29 -76.64
C ILE A 161 -15.30 12.12 -77.78
N ALA A 162 -14.44 12.64 -78.64
CA ALA A 162 -14.68 12.63 -80.08
C ALA A 162 -13.73 11.56 -80.68
N PRO A 163 -14.22 10.60 -81.50
CA PRO A 163 -13.34 9.64 -82.12
C PRO A 163 -12.64 10.32 -83.30
N GLU A 164 -11.35 10.58 -83.17
CA GLU A 164 -10.47 10.53 -84.34
C GLU A 164 -9.81 9.16 -84.38
N SER A 165 -10.17 8.41 -85.41
CA SER A 165 -9.44 7.27 -85.89
C SER A 165 -8.03 7.70 -86.30
N GLU A 166 -6.99 7.08 -85.75
CA GLU A 166 -6.01 6.36 -86.56
C GLU A 166 -5.01 5.59 -85.69
N ASN A 167 -4.63 4.44 -86.22
CA ASN A 167 -3.73 3.45 -85.63
C ASN A 167 -2.31 3.99 -85.47
N MET A 168 -1.63 3.64 -84.36
CA MET A 168 -0.26 3.11 -84.47
C MET A 168 0.11 2.25 -83.26
N ALA A 169 0.88 1.22 -83.58
CA ALA A 169 1.14 -0.01 -82.85
C ALA A 169 2.28 0.10 -81.81
N LEU A 170 2.24 -0.82 -80.82
CA LEU A 170 3.34 -1.52 -80.09
C LEU A 170 4.45 -0.64 -79.47
N ASP A 171 4.92 -0.81 -78.24
CA ASP A 171 5.42 -1.99 -77.53
C ASP A 171 5.82 -1.43 -76.13
N GLY A 172 5.48 -2.01 -74.97
CA GLY A 172 6.20 -3.13 -74.38
C GLY A 172 6.75 -2.74 -72.98
N MET A 173 6.57 -3.65 -72.01
CA MET A 173 7.24 -3.76 -70.69
C MET A 173 7.08 -2.60 -69.68
N GLY A 174 6.81 -2.79 -68.38
CA GLY A 174 6.79 -3.99 -67.53
C GLY A 174 7.11 -3.56 -66.09
N GLY A 175 6.71 -4.37 -65.11
CA GLY A 175 7.34 -4.41 -63.79
C GLY A 175 6.70 -3.58 -62.68
N ASP A 176 6.13 -4.31 -61.72
CA ASP A 176 5.93 -3.92 -60.33
C ASP A 176 7.02 -3.01 -59.76
N ASP A 177 6.64 -2.10 -58.85
CA ASP A 177 7.24 -2.14 -57.53
C ASP A 177 6.33 -1.52 -56.46
N VAL A 178 6.03 -2.37 -55.50
CA VAL A 178 5.31 -2.12 -54.25
C VAL A 178 6.18 -1.28 -53.34
N TYR A 179 5.71 -0.10 -52.93
CA TYR A 179 6.31 0.61 -51.81
C TYR A 179 5.69 0.12 -50.50
N PRO A 180 6.45 -0.47 -49.57
CA PRO A 180 5.94 -0.83 -48.26
C PRO A 180 5.90 0.43 -47.40
N VAL A 181 4.71 0.82 -46.94
CA VAL A 181 4.59 1.74 -45.81
C VAL A 181 4.91 0.92 -44.56
N SER A 182 6.06 1.20 -43.94
CA SER A 182 6.46 0.62 -42.68
C SER A 182 5.61 1.19 -41.54
N ASP A 183 4.84 0.33 -40.89
CA ASP A 183 4.31 0.58 -39.56
C ASP A 183 5.48 0.56 -38.57
N ASP A 184 5.86 1.73 -38.06
CA ASP A 184 6.77 1.86 -36.92
C ASP A 184 5.94 2.23 -35.68
N ASP A 185 5.30 1.22 -35.11
CA ASP A 185 4.71 1.25 -33.77
C ASP A 185 5.84 1.09 -32.74
N SER A 186 6.49 2.19 -32.39
CA SER A 186 7.39 2.28 -31.24
C SER A 186 6.64 2.81 -30.01
N ASN A 187 5.77 1.97 -29.43
CA ASN A 187 5.28 2.15 -28.06
C ASN A 187 6.40 1.76 -27.08
N LEU A 188 7.12 2.74 -26.55
CA LEU A 188 8.01 2.56 -25.42
C LEU A 188 7.22 2.80 -24.12
N ASP A 189 6.71 1.70 -23.57
CA ASP A 189 6.26 1.60 -22.18
C ASP A 189 7.44 1.86 -21.24
N HIS A 190 7.51 3.07 -20.68
CA HIS A 190 8.25 3.29 -19.45
C HIS A 190 7.33 2.98 -18.26
N ALA A 191 7.29 1.69 -17.92
CA ALA A 191 6.84 1.24 -16.61
C ALA A 191 7.90 1.64 -15.59
N GLU A 192 7.69 2.75 -14.88
CA GLU A 192 8.46 3.02 -13.66
C GLU A 192 7.99 2.10 -12.54
N GLN A 193 8.87 1.17 -12.19
CA GLN A 193 8.81 0.32 -11.02
C GLN A 193 8.72 1.19 -9.76
N PHE A 194 7.62 1.08 -9.03
CA PHE A 194 7.60 1.47 -7.63
C PHE A 194 8.39 0.44 -6.82
N GLU A 195 9.52 0.86 -6.27
CA GLU A 195 10.27 0.09 -5.28
C GLU A 195 9.42 -0.12 -4.03
N ASP A 196 9.15 -1.39 -3.73
CA ASP A 196 8.42 -1.84 -2.55
C ASP A 196 9.36 -1.78 -1.33
N CYS A 197 9.17 -0.78 -0.48
CA CYS A 197 9.90 -0.65 0.78
C CYS A 197 9.53 -1.80 1.72
N SER A 198 10.34 -2.86 1.68
CA SER A 198 10.29 -3.94 2.67
C SER A 198 10.83 -3.41 4.00
N GLU A 199 9.94 -3.10 4.96
CA GLU A 199 10.31 -2.83 6.35
C GLU A 199 10.94 -4.10 6.97
N SER A 200 12.18 -3.96 7.43
CA SER A 200 12.83 -4.90 8.37
C SER A 200 12.60 -4.47 9.83
#